data_AF-A0A7F5RHZ2-F1
#
_entry.id   AF-A0A7F5RHZ2-F1
#
_cell.length_a   1.000
_cell.length_b   1.000
_cell.length_c   1.000
_cell.angle_alpha   90.00
_cell.angle_beta   90.00
_cell.angle_gamma   90.00
#
_symmetry.space_group_name_H-M   'P 1'
#
loop_
_entity.id
_entity.type
_entity.pdbx_description
1 polymer ?
#
loop_
_entity_poly.entity_id
_entity_poly.type
_entity_poly.pdbx_seq_one_letter_code
_entity_poly.pdbx_strand_id
1 'polypeptide(L)'
;NCFTYFCRQYNSIEPWLKQKKPVTLGKEQFLQSIKDRDKLDGLYECILCACCSTSCPSYWWNSDKFLGPAAIMQSYRWIIDSRDDFAKERLKKLKDAHSVFRCHSILNCTNCCPKELNPAKAIALTRKLVAGVSKKPKSQMKVTGLHK
;
A
#
# COMPACT_ATOMS: atom_id res chain seq x y z
N ASN A 1 -8.83 -11.54 -19.26
CA ASN A 1 -7.43 -11.40 -19.72
C ASN A 1 -6.52 -11.17 -18.49
N CYS A 2 -5.20 -11.30 -18.61
CA CYS A 2 -4.25 -11.13 -17.50
C CYS A 2 -4.33 -9.74 -16.83
N PHE A 3 -4.56 -8.69 -17.62
CA PHE A 3 -4.66 -7.32 -17.12
C PHE A 3 -5.92 -7.07 -16.26
N THR A 4 -7.05 -7.71 -16.57
CA THR A 4 -8.26 -7.68 -15.74
C THR A 4 -7.96 -8.20 -14.34
N TYR A 5 -7.13 -9.22 -14.22
CA TYR A 5 -6.78 -9.83 -12.94
C TYR A 5 -5.95 -8.86 -12.07
N PHE A 6 -4.93 -8.24 -12.67
CA PHE A 6 -4.14 -7.18 -12.05
C PHE A 6 -5.02 -6.02 -11.53
N CYS A 7 -5.92 -5.50 -12.37
CA CYS A 7 -6.83 -4.42 -11.96
C CYS A 7 -7.79 -4.83 -10.84
N ARG A 8 -8.28 -6.08 -10.85
CA ARG A 8 -9.14 -6.60 -9.76
C ARG A 8 -8.40 -6.65 -8.43
N GLN A 9 -7.13 -7.09 -8.42
CA GLN A 9 -6.31 -7.07 -7.20
C GLN A 9 -5.99 -5.65 -6.73
N TYR A 10 -5.75 -4.72 -7.65
CA TYR A 10 -5.60 -3.31 -7.28
C TYR A 10 -6.90 -2.73 -6.68
N ASN A 11 -8.06 -3.12 -7.20
CA ASN A 11 -9.33 -2.66 -6.65
C ASN A 11 -9.64 -3.28 -5.28
N SER A 12 -9.22 -4.53 -5.03
CA SER A 12 -9.51 -5.25 -3.77
C SER A 12 -8.83 -4.64 -2.54
N ILE A 13 -7.75 -3.88 -2.73
CA ILE A 13 -7.03 -3.18 -1.66
C ILE A 13 -7.70 -1.85 -1.26
N GLU A 14 -8.78 -1.46 -1.94
CA GLU A 14 -9.53 -0.21 -1.74
C GLU A 14 -8.64 1.04 -1.78
N PRO A 15 -8.06 1.39 -2.96
CA PRO A 15 -6.99 2.37 -3.06
C PRO A 15 -7.48 3.82 -3.05
N TRP A 16 -8.26 4.19 -2.04
CA TRP A 16 -8.74 5.55 -1.77
C TRP A 16 -8.65 5.86 -0.28
N LEU A 17 -8.69 7.15 0.07
CA LEU A 17 -8.61 7.61 1.46
C LEU A 17 -9.88 7.23 2.23
N LYS A 18 -9.73 6.66 3.43
CA LYS A 18 -10.86 6.31 4.30
C LYS A 18 -10.74 6.98 5.68
N GLN A 19 -11.80 7.67 6.08
CA GLN A 19 -11.97 8.33 7.38
C GLN A 19 -13.03 7.60 8.20
N LYS A 20 -12.83 7.44 9.51
CA LYS A 20 -13.86 6.87 10.40
C LYS A 20 -14.92 7.88 10.79
N LYS A 21 -14.51 9.14 10.93
CA LYS A 21 -15.43 10.24 11.19
C LYS A 21 -16.03 10.72 9.87
N PRO A 22 -17.34 11.03 9.84
CA PRO A 22 -17.93 11.69 8.70
C PRO A 22 -17.24 13.05 8.51
N VAL A 23 -16.82 13.32 7.28
CA VAL A 23 -16.14 14.54 6.86
C VAL A 23 -16.96 15.18 5.74
N THR A 24 -17.17 16.49 5.81
CA THR A 24 -17.78 17.22 4.69
C THR A 24 -16.72 17.43 3.63
N LEU A 25 -16.82 16.70 2.52
CA LEU A 25 -15.88 16.80 1.40
C LEU A 25 -15.84 18.24 0.87
N GLY A 26 -14.64 18.75 0.62
CA GLY A 26 -14.43 20.09 0.06
C GLY A 26 -14.55 21.26 1.04
N LYS A 27 -14.95 21.03 2.31
CA LYS A 27 -15.07 22.10 3.30
C LYS A 27 -13.71 22.61 3.78
N GLU A 28 -12.82 21.68 4.12
CA GLU A 28 -11.50 21.97 4.70
C GLU A 28 -10.45 20.97 4.17
N GLN A 29 -9.18 21.38 4.22
CA GLN A 29 -8.05 20.51 3.89
C GLN A 29 -7.72 19.58 5.07
N PHE A 30 -7.36 18.33 4.79
CA PHE A 30 -6.78 17.46 5.80
C PHE A 30 -5.36 17.88 6.13
N LEU A 31 -5.09 18.07 7.43
CA LEU A 31 -3.75 18.41 7.88
C LEU A 31 -2.82 17.19 7.80
N GLN A 32 -1.64 17.40 7.24
CA GLN A 32 -0.58 16.42 7.16
C GLN A 32 0.76 17.15 7.32
N SER A 33 1.59 16.70 8.26
CA SER A 33 2.93 17.26 8.44
C SER A 33 3.81 16.91 7.23
N ILE A 34 4.82 17.73 6.94
CA ILE A 34 5.82 17.44 5.89
C ILE A 34 6.43 16.06 6.13
N LYS A 35 6.86 15.77 7.37
CA LYS A 35 7.41 14.46 7.76
C LYS A 35 6.46 13.28 7.55
N ASP A 36 5.15 13.48 7.64
CA ASP A 36 4.18 12.42 7.34
C ASP A 36 3.95 12.26 5.83
N ARG A 37 3.99 13.37 5.08
CA ARG A 37 3.90 13.37 3.62
C ARG A 37 5.13 12.72 2.98
N ASP A 38 6.33 13.00 3.47
CA ASP A 38 7.61 12.46 2.96
C ASP A 38 7.62 10.92 2.96
N LYS A 39 6.88 10.28 3.89
CA LYS A 39 6.76 8.81 3.94
C LYS A 39 6.08 8.21 2.71
N LEU A 40 5.37 9.03 1.92
CA LEU A 40 4.67 8.58 0.72
C LEU A 40 5.58 8.59 -0.52
N ASP A 41 6.73 9.28 -0.48
CA ASP A 41 7.69 9.31 -1.57
C ASP A 41 8.26 7.91 -1.84
N GLY A 42 8.40 7.58 -3.12
CA GLY A 42 8.75 6.23 -3.58
C GLY A 42 7.59 5.23 -3.56
N LEU A 43 6.36 5.68 -3.29
CA LEU A 43 5.15 4.86 -3.30
C LEU A 43 4.05 5.40 -4.22
N TYR A 44 3.73 6.70 -4.15
CA TYR A 44 2.63 7.29 -4.93
C TYR A 44 2.96 7.45 -6.42
N GLU A 45 4.23 7.43 -6.78
CA GLU A 45 4.77 7.61 -8.12
C GLU A 45 4.61 6.35 -9.00
N CYS A 46 4.05 5.28 -8.43
CA CYS A 46 3.73 4.06 -9.16
C CYS A 46 2.73 4.33 -10.27
N ILE A 47 3.10 3.99 -11.49
CA ILE A 47 2.27 4.19 -12.69
C ILE A 47 1.39 2.99 -13.05
N LEU A 48 1.28 2.00 -12.16
CA LEU A 48 0.48 0.77 -12.36
C LEU A 48 0.77 0.02 -13.67
N CYS A 49 2.01 0.07 -14.19
CA CYS A 49 2.41 -0.59 -15.44
C CYS A 49 2.52 -2.13 -15.37
N ALA A 50 2.32 -2.71 -14.19
CA ALA A 50 2.45 -4.15 -13.89
C ALA A 50 3.84 -4.79 -14.09
N CYS A 51 4.87 -4.09 -14.59
CA CYS A 51 6.22 -4.66 -14.83
C CYS A 51 6.78 -5.42 -13.62
N CYS A 52 6.62 -4.87 -12.41
CA CYS A 52 7.09 -5.51 -11.19
C CYS A 52 6.34 -6.80 -10.85
N SER A 53 5.04 -6.87 -11.13
CA SER A 53 4.23 -8.08 -10.91
C SER A 53 4.51 -9.13 -11.96
N THR A 54 4.63 -8.74 -13.23
CA THR A 54 4.91 -9.67 -14.33
C THR A 54 6.37 -10.12 -14.39
N SER A 55 7.29 -9.53 -13.63
CA SER A 55 8.65 -10.04 -13.45
C SER A 55 8.83 -10.97 -12.24
N CYS A 56 7.80 -11.11 -11.39
CA CYS A 56 7.88 -11.83 -10.13
C CYS A 56 7.49 -13.31 -10.30
N PRO A 57 8.40 -14.28 -10.10
CA PRO A 57 8.07 -15.71 -10.26
C PRO A 57 6.96 -16.19 -9.34
N SER A 58 6.89 -15.68 -8.09
CA SER A 58 5.80 -16.02 -7.17
C SER A 58 4.42 -15.61 -7.70
N TYR A 59 4.36 -14.50 -8.45
CA TYR A 59 3.15 -14.02 -9.10
C TYR A 59 2.78 -14.85 -10.33
N TRP A 60 3.76 -15.38 -11.09
CA TRP A 60 3.48 -16.29 -12.21
C TRP A 60 2.73 -17.54 -11.76
N TRP A 61 3.13 -18.11 -10.64
CA TRP A 61 2.59 -19.39 -10.15
C TRP A 61 1.35 -19.25 -9.27
N ASN A 62 1.14 -18.10 -8.64
CA ASN A 62 0.10 -17.93 -7.62
C ASN A 62 -0.68 -16.63 -7.81
N SER A 63 -0.78 -16.10 -9.03
CA SER A 63 -1.44 -14.80 -9.25
C SER A 63 -2.83 -14.79 -8.64
N ASP A 64 -3.60 -15.88 -8.76
CA ASP A 64 -4.97 -16.04 -8.25
C ASP A 64 -5.15 -15.70 -6.75
N LYS A 65 -4.10 -15.85 -5.93
CA LYS A 65 -4.12 -15.61 -4.48
C LYS A 65 -3.07 -14.62 -3.98
N PHE A 66 -1.95 -14.47 -4.67
CA PHE A 66 -0.89 -13.55 -4.32
C PHE A 66 -1.13 -12.20 -5.00
N LEU A 67 -1.30 -11.14 -4.20
CA LEU A 67 -1.61 -9.78 -4.70
C LEU A 67 -0.52 -9.21 -5.61
N GLY A 68 0.72 -9.67 -5.47
CA GLY A 68 1.84 -9.18 -6.24
C GLY A 68 2.41 -7.84 -5.74
N PRO A 69 3.62 -7.47 -6.19
CA PRO A 69 4.36 -6.32 -5.69
C PRO A 69 3.67 -4.98 -5.90
N ALA A 70 3.00 -4.76 -7.04
CA ALA A 70 2.31 -3.50 -7.29
C ALA A 70 1.18 -3.24 -6.28
N ALA A 71 0.28 -4.21 -6.11
CA ALA A 71 -0.87 -4.07 -5.21
C ALA A 71 -0.43 -4.02 -3.74
N ILE A 72 0.61 -4.77 -3.34
CA ILE A 72 1.11 -4.71 -1.96
C ILE A 72 1.79 -3.36 -1.68
N MET A 73 2.57 -2.81 -2.62
CA MET A 73 3.17 -1.47 -2.46
C MET A 73 2.09 -0.39 -2.35
N GLN A 74 1.03 -0.46 -3.16
CA GLN A 74 -0.11 0.45 -3.05
C GLN A 74 -0.92 0.24 -1.77
N SER A 75 -1.03 -1.00 -1.28
CA SER A 75 -1.61 -1.27 0.04
C SER A 75 -0.81 -0.59 1.14
N TYR A 76 0.52 -0.73 1.10
CA TYR A 76 1.43 -0.07 2.04
C TYR A 76 1.26 1.44 2.02
N ARG A 77 1.21 2.07 0.84
CA ARG A 77 0.97 3.50 0.62
C ARG A 77 -0.27 4.01 1.36
N TRP A 78 -1.36 3.25 1.39
CA TRP A 78 -2.57 3.64 2.13
C TRP A 78 -2.50 3.30 3.61
N ILE A 79 -1.85 2.19 3.99
CA ILE A 79 -1.66 1.80 5.39
C ILE A 79 -0.88 2.88 6.15
N ILE A 80 0.17 3.44 5.55
CA ILE A 80 1.03 4.42 6.21
C ILE A 80 0.64 5.89 6.01
N ASP A 81 -0.30 6.23 5.11
CA ASP A 81 -0.79 7.59 4.96
C ASP A 81 -1.41 8.06 6.29
N SER A 82 -0.86 9.13 6.87
CA SER A 82 -1.29 9.63 8.19
C SER A 82 -2.76 10.05 8.23
N ARG A 83 -3.35 10.32 7.06
CA ARG A 83 -4.75 10.68 6.92
C ARG A 83 -5.67 9.46 6.95
N ASP A 84 -5.23 8.25 6.58
CA ASP A 84 -6.11 7.08 6.51
C ASP A 84 -6.34 6.41 7.88
N ASP A 85 -7.61 6.28 8.29
CA ASP A 85 -8.01 5.71 9.58
C ASP A 85 -8.18 4.17 9.55
N PHE A 86 -8.05 3.54 8.39
CA PHE A 86 -8.42 2.14 8.15
C PHE A 86 -7.21 1.20 8.11
N ALA A 87 -6.06 1.63 8.64
CA ALA A 87 -4.84 0.82 8.63
C ALA A 87 -5.01 -0.57 9.24
N LYS A 88 -5.80 -0.71 10.33
CA LYS A 88 -6.06 -2.01 10.96
C LYS A 88 -6.87 -2.93 10.05
N GLU A 89 -7.91 -2.40 9.43
CA GLU A 89 -8.82 -3.08 8.53
C GLU A 89 -8.09 -3.51 7.24
N ARG A 90 -7.24 -2.62 6.69
CA ARG A 90 -6.35 -2.93 5.56
C ARG A 90 -5.37 -4.04 5.90
N LEU A 91 -4.70 -3.98 7.06
CA LEU A 91 -3.78 -5.04 7.50
C LEU A 91 -4.49 -6.38 7.75
N LYS A 92 -5.74 -6.35 8.26
CA LYS A 92 -6.55 -7.57 8.46
C LYS A 92 -6.83 -8.28 7.13
N LYS A 93 -7.11 -7.55 6.06
CA LYS A 93 -7.31 -8.12 4.71
C LYS A 93 -6.07 -8.81 4.15
N LEU A 94 -4.88 -8.43 4.61
CA LEU A 94 -3.60 -9.00 4.19
C LEU A 94 -3.14 -10.18 5.08
N LYS A 95 -3.88 -10.49 6.15
CA LYS A 95 -3.53 -11.49 7.16
C LYS A 95 -4.08 -12.87 6.78
N ASP A 96 -3.65 -13.36 5.62
CA ASP A 96 -3.90 -14.72 5.14
C ASP A 96 -2.60 -15.36 4.64
N ALA A 97 -2.60 -16.66 4.34
CA ALA A 97 -1.40 -17.39 3.96
C ALA A 97 -0.81 -17.01 2.58
N HIS A 98 -1.52 -16.22 1.77
CA HIS A 98 -1.16 -16.00 0.36
C HIS A 98 -0.89 -14.53 0.05
N SER A 99 -1.80 -13.61 0.38
CA SER A 99 -1.83 -12.23 -0.16
C SER A 99 -0.48 -11.52 -0.11
N VAL A 100 0.24 -11.61 1.01
CA VAL A 100 1.58 -11.01 1.18
C VAL A 100 2.68 -12.06 1.31
N PHE A 101 2.37 -13.22 1.91
CA PHE A 101 3.39 -14.18 2.35
C PHE A 101 3.96 -15.08 1.25
N ARG A 102 3.43 -15.01 0.01
CA ARG A 102 4.07 -15.64 -1.16
C ARG A 102 5.26 -14.85 -1.72
N CYS A 103 5.58 -13.69 -1.14
CA CYS A 103 6.81 -12.99 -1.46
C CYS A 103 8.03 -13.67 -0.80
N HIS A 104 8.86 -14.31 -1.62
CA HIS A 104 10.11 -14.96 -1.21
C HIS A 104 11.36 -14.08 -1.43
N SER A 105 11.19 -12.75 -1.48
CA SER A 105 12.30 -11.80 -1.60
C SER A 105 13.22 -12.06 -2.81
N ILE A 106 12.66 -12.39 -3.98
CA ILE A 106 13.39 -12.60 -5.24
C ILE A 106 13.95 -11.29 -5.82
N LEU A 107 13.38 -10.15 -5.43
CA LEU A 107 13.80 -8.78 -5.78
C LEU A 107 13.69 -8.34 -7.25
N ASN A 108 13.31 -9.22 -8.19
CA ASN A 108 13.02 -8.84 -9.58
C ASN A 108 12.10 -7.61 -9.71
N CYS A 109 11.12 -7.49 -8.81
CA CYS A 109 10.16 -6.39 -8.80
C CYS A 109 10.79 -5.00 -8.61
N THR A 110 11.91 -4.91 -7.88
CA THR A 110 12.66 -3.67 -7.68
C THR A 110 13.58 -3.43 -8.87
N ASN A 111 14.31 -4.46 -9.31
CA ASN A 111 15.25 -4.35 -10.42
C ASN A 111 14.59 -3.93 -11.74
N CYS A 112 13.37 -4.40 -12.01
CA CYS A 112 12.68 -4.12 -13.28
C CYS A 112 11.76 -2.89 -13.23
N CYS A 113 11.70 -2.15 -12.12
CA CYS A 113 10.76 -1.03 -12.01
C CYS A 113 11.24 0.14 -12.88
N PRO A 114 10.49 0.55 -13.92
CA PRO A 114 10.93 1.63 -14.82
C PRO A 114 10.89 3.02 -14.16
N LYS A 115 10.36 3.11 -12.94
CA LYS A 115 10.29 4.31 -12.10
C LYS A 115 11.28 4.26 -10.93
N GLU A 116 12.14 3.23 -10.89
CA GLU A 116 13.16 3.03 -9.85
C GLU A 116 12.58 2.96 -8.42
N LEU A 117 11.32 2.53 -8.31
CA LEU A 117 10.65 2.33 -7.02
C LEU A 117 11.11 1.01 -6.39
N ASN A 118 10.87 0.87 -5.08
CA ASN A 118 11.25 -0.32 -4.32
C ASN A 118 10.04 -1.08 -3.73
N PRO A 119 9.28 -1.82 -4.58
CA PRO A 119 8.17 -2.65 -4.10
C PRO A 119 8.62 -3.71 -3.08
N ALA A 120 9.84 -4.25 -3.19
CA ALA A 120 10.33 -5.26 -2.26
C ALA A 120 10.43 -4.72 -0.83
N LYS A 121 10.95 -3.50 -0.66
CA LYS A 121 11.01 -2.80 0.62
C LYS A 121 9.61 -2.57 1.18
N ALA A 122 8.66 -2.11 0.36
CA ALA A 122 7.28 -1.90 0.79
C ALA A 122 6.62 -3.21 1.25
N ILE A 123 6.83 -4.32 0.54
CA ILE A 123 6.36 -5.65 0.95
C ILE A 123 6.97 -6.06 2.30
N ALA A 124 8.28 -5.90 2.49
CA ALA A 124 8.95 -6.23 3.75
C ALA A 124 8.40 -5.42 4.93
N LEU A 125 8.16 -4.12 4.74
CA LEU A 125 7.56 -3.26 5.76
C LEU A 125 6.10 -3.66 6.04
N THR A 126 5.35 -4.05 5.01
CA THR A 126 3.98 -4.56 5.16
C THR A 126 3.96 -5.86 5.98
N ARG A 127 4.89 -6.79 5.73
CA ARG A 127 5.03 -8.03 6.53
C ARG A 127 5.29 -7.72 8.00
N LYS A 128 6.16 -6.76 8.32
CA LYS A 128 6.40 -6.33 9.70
C LYS A 128 5.14 -5.80 10.38
N LEU A 129 4.31 -5.05 9.65
CA LEU A 129 3.03 -4.54 10.16
C LEU A 129 2.00 -5.67 10.36
N VAL A 130 1.86 -6.57 9.38
CA VAL A 130 0.92 -7.71 9.47
C VAL A 130 1.30 -8.66 10.60
N ALA A 131 2.59 -8.92 10.79
CA ALA A 131 3.13 -9.77 11.86
C ALA A 131 3.10 -9.08 13.24
N GLY A 132 2.77 -7.79 13.32
CA GLY A 132 2.76 -7.04 14.58
C GLY A 132 4.14 -6.68 15.14
N VAL A 133 5.22 -6.97 14.39
CA VAL A 133 6.61 -6.57 14.73
C VAL A 133 6.77 -5.05 14.69
N SER A 134 5.96 -4.37 13.88
CA SER A 134 5.92 -2.92 13.80
C SER A 134 4.47 -2.43 13.79
N LYS A 135 4.25 -1.16 14.16
CA LYS A 135 2.93 -0.52 14.14
C LYS A 135 2.98 0.73 13.26
N LYS A 136 1.85 1.12 12.68
CA LYS A 136 1.71 2.41 11.98
C LYS A 136 2.13 3.54 12.95
N PRO A 137 3.08 4.41 12.59
CA PRO A 137 3.42 5.57 13.40
C PRO A 137 2.19 6.46 13.62
N LYS A 138 2.06 7.05 14.80
CA LYS A 138 1.03 8.07 15.04
C LYS A 138 1.29 9.27 14.13
N SER A 139 0.22 9.87 13.61
CA SER A 139 0.30 11.15 12.88
C SER A 139 0.89 12.23 13.78
N GLN A 140 1.75 13.09 13.23
CA GLN A 140 2.34 14.21 13.98
C GLN A 140 1.34 15.36 14.18
N MET A 141 0.27 15.40 13.39
CA MET A 141 -0.78 16.41 13.46
C MET A 141 -2.16 15.75 13.57
N LYS A 142 -3.11 16.45 14.19
CA LYS A 142 -4.52 16.06 14.11
C LYS A 142 -5.01 16.34 12.68
N VAL A 143 -5.60 15.34 12.03
CA VAL A 143 -5.98 15.38 10.61
C VAL A 143 -7.18 16.31 10.34
N THR A 144 -8.06 16.49 11.34
CA THR A 144 -9.15 17.48 11.32
C THR A 144 -8.57 18.88 11.49
N GLY A 145 -8.90 19.78 10.57
CA GLY A 145 -8.37 21.14 10.42
C GLY A 145 -8.38 21.99 11.69
N LEU A 146 -7.59 23.07 11.67
CA LEU A 146 -7.48 24.04 12.77
C LEU A 146 -8.87 24.56 13.15
N HIS A 147 -9.42 24.06 14.26
CA HIS A 147 -10.34 24.87 15.05
C HIS A 147 -9.49 25.87 15.83
N LYS A 148 -9.28 27.03 15.20
CA LYS A 148 -9.33 28.37 15.80
C LYS A 148 -9.15 29.40 14.71
#